data_AF-A0A8S8YSG3-F1
#
_entry.id   AF-A0A8S8YSG3-F1
#
_cell.length_a   1.000
_cell.length_b   1.000
_cell.length_c   1.000
_cell.angle_alpha   90.00
_cell.angle_beta   90.00
_cell.angle_gamma   90.00
#
_symmetry.space_group_name_H-M   'P 1'
#
loop_
_entity.id
_entity.type
_entity.pdbx_description
1 polymer ?
#
loop_
_entity_poly.entity_id
_entity_poly.type
_entity_poly.pdbx_seq_one_letter_code
_entity_poly.pdbx_strand_id
1 'polypeptide(L)'
;MMSLVTLSDISSDRGHPSDIIGLSRLESGRILASIGDLEPAMRHLWIAMRRLSSVEMSAESVVCAIEWLDIALDEIEEDSPMMDERIVDAKPRDSPGMTTVPSNPDDIRECVELILSLALIDVSGTQRDDLGLVLDASQAIHEPKWKSEIEKRSHEIQDSRLLEALQS
;
A
#
# COMPACT_ATOMS: atom_id res chain seq x y z
N MET A 1 -17.79 6.51 12.53
CA MET A 1 -17.35 6.01 13.86
C MET A 1 -17.95 4.66 14.25
N MET A 2 -19.26 4.37 14.04
CA MET A 2 -19.82 3.03 14.34
C MET A 2 -19.17 1.89 13.53
N SER A 3 -18.78 2.11 12.28
CA SER A 3 -18.17 1.08 11.44
C SER A 3 -16.80 0.61 11.92
N LEU A 4 -15.93 1.53 12.39
CA LEU A 4 -14.61 1.17 12.92
C LEU A 4 -14.73 0.33 14.21
N VAL A 5 -15.75 0.61 15.04
CA VAL A 5 -16.03 -0.20 16.23
C VAL A 5 -16.39 -1.63 15.83
N THR A 6 -17.31 -1.81 14.89
CA THR A 6 -17.66 -3.15 14.38
C THR A 6 -16.47 -3.88 13.76
N LEU A 7 -15.64 -3.18 12.98
CA LEU A 7 -14.44 -3.76 12.36
C LEU A 7 -13.34 -4.09 13.38
N SER A 8 -13.28 -3.38 14.51
CA SER A 8 -12.34 -3.65 15.59
C SER A 8 -12.61 -4.96 16.32
N ASP A 9 -13.87 -5.42 16.34
CA ASP A 9 -14.25 -6.71 16.91
C ASP A 9 -13.76 -7.90 16.06
N ILE A 10 -13.41 -7.68 14.80
CA ILE A 10 -12.81 -8.72 13.95
C ILE A 10 -11.32 -8.85 14.32
N SER A 11 -11.00 -9.89 15.07
CA SER A 11 -9.65 -10.19 15.54
C SER A 11 -9.36 -11.69 15.65
N SER A 12 -8.06 -12.01 15.73
CA SER A 12 -7.57 -13.36 15.99
C SER A 12 -8.05 -13.90 17.34
N ASP A 13 -8.12 -13.03 18.35
CA ASP A 13 -8.52 -13.40 19.71
C ASP A 13 -10.00 -13.81 19.78
N ARG A 14 -10.81 -13.34 18.83
CA ARG A 14 -12.20 -13.77 18.64
C ARG A 14 -12.37 -14.92 17.65
N GLY A 15 -11.27 -15.54 17.20
CA GLY A 15 -11.28 -16.71 16.34
C GLY A 15 -11.55 -16.44 14.86
N HIS A 16 -11.45 -15.19 14.40
CA HIS A 16 -11.62 -14.88 12.98
C HIS A 16 -10.41 -15.32 12.16
N PRO A 17 -10.61 -15.85 10.94
CA PRO A 17 -9.52 -16.25 10.05
C PRO A 17 -8.79 -15.03 9.44
N SER A 18 -7.57 -15.25 8.93
CA SER A 18 -6.67 -14.18 8.47
C SER A 18 -7.23 -13.38 7.28
N ASP A 19 -7.95 -14.01 6.37
CA ASP A 19 -8.65 -13.37 5.25
C ASP A 19 -9.69 -12.35 5.74
N ILE A 20 -10.57 -12.76 6.66
CA ILE A 20 -11.60 -11.90 7.23
C ILE A 20 -10.99 -10.75 8.04
N ILE A 21 -9.91 -11.02 8.78
CA ILE A 21 -9.16 -9.96 9.47
C ILE A 21 -8.53 -9.00 8.46
N GLY A 22 -7.89 -9.52 7.41
CA GLY A 22 -7.24 -8.73 6.37
C GLY A 22 -8.22 -7.78 5.68
N LEU A 23 -9.35 -8.30 5.21
CA LEU A 23 -10.40 -7.50 4.58
C LEU A 23 -10.98 -6.44 5.54
N SER A 24 -11.19 -6.80 6.82
CA SER A 24 -11.63 -5.83 7.83
C SER A 24 -10.62 -4.70 8.04
N ARG A 25 -9.32 -5.00 7.99
CA ARG A 25 -8.25 -4.03 8.14
C ARG A 25 -8.11 -3.14 6.91
N LEU A 26 -8.28 -3.67 5.70
CA LEU A 26 -8.37 -2.87 4.48
C LEU A 26 -9.49 -1.81 4.59
N GLU A 27 -10.70 -2.22 4.97
CA GLU A 27 -11.83 -1.30 5.14
C GLU A 27 -11.59 -0.28 6.27
N SER A 28 -10.94 -0.69 7.36
CA SER A 28 -10.55 0.24 8.43
C SER A 28 -9.56 1.29 7.91
N GLY A 29 -8.58 0.87 7.11
CA GLY A 29 -7.60 1.75 6.46
C GLY A 29 -8.26 2.78 5.57
N ARG A 30 -9.16 2.35 4.67
CA ARG A 30 -9.92 3.24 3.79
C ARG A 30 -10.78 4.26 4.53
N ILE A 31 -11.46 3.83 5.61
CA ILE A 31 -12.26 4.76 6.43
C ILE A 31 -11.35 5.82 7.06
N LEU A 32 -10.21 5.43 7.62
CA LEU A 32 -9.26 6.35 8.25
C LEU A 32 -8.63 7.31 7.23
N ALA A 33 -8.22 6.80 6.07
CA ALA A 33 -7.72 7.60 4.96
C ALA A 33 -8.75 8.64 4.49
N SER A 34 -10.03 8.24 4.37
CA SER A 34 -11.12 9.14 3.93
C SER A 34 -11.39 10.31 4.88
N ILE A 35 -10.99 10.18 6.16
CA ILE A 35 -11.12 11.25 7.16
C ILE A 35 -9.78 11.93 7.45
N GLY A 36 -8.73 11.65 6.68
CA GLY A 36 -7.41 12.26 6.82
C GLY A 36 -6.58 11.77 8.01
N ASP A 37 -6.95 10.67 8.65
CA ASP A 37 -6.17 10.07 9.74
C ASP A 37 -5.22 9.00 9.17
N LEU A 38 -4.14 9.46 8.51
CA LEU A 38 -3.29 8.66 7.62
C LEU A 38 -2.36 7.70 8.37
N GLU A 39 -1.78 8.10 9.49
CA GLU A 39 -0.88 7.24 10.27
C GLU A 39 -1.55 5.90 10.68
N PRO A 40 -2.75 5.88 11.31
CA PRO A 40 -3.43 4.61 11.55
C PRO A 40 -3.94 3.96 10.27
N ALA A 41 -4.32 4.73 9.23
CA ALA A 41 -4.72 4.15 7.94
C ALA A 41 -3.62 3.28 7.35
N MET A 42 -2.39 3.80 7.29
CA MET A 42 -1.21 3.09 6.81
C MET A 42 -0.94 1.81 7.61
N ARG A 43 -1.03 1.85 8.94
CA ARG A 43 -0.89 0.62 9.76
C ARG A 43 -1.96 -0.41 9.42
N HIS A 44 -3.20 0.02 9.23
CA HIS A 44 -4.30 -0.86 8.87
C HIS A 44 -4.12 -1.50 7.48
N LEU A 45 -3.72 -0.72 6.48
CA LEU A 45 -3.43 -1.20 5.12
C LEU A 45 -2.24 -2.17 5.11
N TRP A 46 -1.18 -1.89 5.87
CA TRP A 46 -0.02 -2.77 5.98
C TRP A 46 -0.36 -4.12 6.63
N ILE A 47 -1.12 -4.10 7.73
CA ILE A 47 -1.61 -5.33 8.37
C ILE A 47 -2.49 -6.13 7.40
N ALA A 48 -3.36 -5.45 6.64
CA ALA A 48 -4.19 -6.09 5.64
C ALA A 48 -3.34 -6.78 4.56
N MET A 49 -2.36 -6.07 3.99
CA MET A 49 -1.40 -6.60 3.03
C MET A 49 -0.72 -7.87 3.56
N ARG A 50 -0.09 -7.81 4.74
CA ARG A 50 0.58 -8.97 5.37
C ARG A 50 -0.38 -10.16 5.57
N ARG A 51 -1.59 -9.90 6.08
CA ARG A 51 -2.59 -10.95 6.36
C ARG A 51 -3.08 -11.62 5.07
N LEU A 52 -3.42 -10.84 4.06
CA LEU A 52 -3.96 -11.34 2.79
C LEU A 52 -2.87 -12.09 1.98
N SER A 53 -1.64 -11.58 1.98
CA SER A 53 -0.49 -12.31 1.42
C SER A 53 -0.30 -13.68 2.09
N SER A 54 -0.47 -13.77 3.41
CA SER A 54 -0.26 -15.03 4.16
C SER A 54 -1.27 -16.15 3.83
N VAL A 55 -2.37 -15.81 3.16
CA VAL A 55 -3.44 -16.75 2.77
C VAL A 55 -3.68 -16.77 1.25
N GLU A 56 -2.67 -16.38 0.47
CA GLU A 56 -2.67 -16.43 -1.00
C GLU A 56 -3.77 -15.58 -1.68
N MET A 57 -4.30 -14.57 -0.97
CA MET A 57 -5.20 -13.56 -1.54
C MET A 57 -4.38 -12.44 -2.20
N SER A 58 -3.63 -12.80 -3.26
CA SER A 58 -2.62 -11.94 -3.86
C SER A 58 -3.20 -10.65 -4.47
N ALA A 59 -4.38 -10.72 -5.10
CA ALA A 59 -4.99 -9.55 -5.72
C ALA A 59 -5.37 -8.50 -4.65
N GLU A 60 -5.99 -8.94 -3.56
CA GLU A 60 -6.39 -8.08 -2.46
C GLU A 60 -5.18 -7.54 -1.69
N SER A 61 -4.12 -8.34 -1.56
CA SER A 61 -2.86 -7.88 -0.98
C SER A 61 -2.20 -6.79 -1.83
N VAL A 62 -2.18 -6.94 -3.15
CA VAL A 62 -1.69 -5.92 -4.08
C VAL A 62 -2.53 -4.65 -3.99
N VAL A 63 -3.85 -4.75 -3.85
CA VAL A 63 -4.71 -3.57 -3.60
C VAL A 63 -4.30 -2.84 -2.32
N CYS A 64 -4.03 -3.58 -1.24
CA CYS A 64 -3.54 -2.97 0.01
C CYS A 64 -2.19 -2.26 -0.20
N ALA A 65 -1.28 -2.85 -0.97
CA ALA A 65 0.02 -2.27 -1.28
C ALA A 65 -0.11 -0.99 -2.12
N ILE A 66 -1.00 -0.96 -3.12
CA ILE A 66 -1.27 0.22 -3.95
C ILE A 66 -1.82 1.35 -3.07
N GLU A 67 -2.85 1.08 -2.26
CA GLU A 67 -3.45 2.10 -1.39
C GLU A 67 -2.48 2.58 -0.30
N TRP A 68 -1.63 1.70 0.22
CA TRP A 68 -0.60 2.09 1.18
C TRP A 68 0.46 2.97 0.50
N LEU A 69 0.92 2.59 -0.69
CA LEU A 69 1.95 3.30 -1.44
C LEU A 69 1.48 4.71 -1.84
N ASP A 70 0.22 4.86 -2.26
CA ASP A 70 -0.38 6.17 -2.59
C ASP A 70 -0.24 7.17 -1.43
N ILE A 71 -0.51 6.72 -0.19
CA ILE A 71 -0.31 7.55 1.01
C ILE A 71 1.17 7.73 1.33
N ALA A 72 1.97 6.66 1.17
CA ALA A 72 3.35 6.63 1.61
C ALA A 72 4.27 7.59 0.85
N LEU A 73 3.92 7.92 -0.40
CA LEU A 73 4.72 8.82 -1.25
C LEU A 73 4.57 10.30 -0.89
N ASP A 74 3.61 10.69 -0.05
CA ASP A 74 3.43 12.08 0.39
C ASP A 74 4.62 12.60 1.23
N GLU A 75 5.18 11.76 2.08
CA GLU A 75 6.29 12.10 2.98
C GLU A 75 7.20 10.89 3.20
N ILE A 76 8.47 11.01 2.81
CA ILE A 76 9.46 9.93 2.88
C ILE A 76 10.68 10.41 3.66
N GLU A 77 11.09 9.65 4.67
CA GLU A 77 12.30 9.93 5.46
C GLU A 77 13.13 8.66 5.62
N GLU A 78 14.44 8.73 5.31
CA GLU A 78 15.34 7.55 5.38
C GLU A 78 15.45 6.95 6.78
N ASP A 79 15.40 7.79 7.82
CA ASP A 79 15.54 7.39 9.23
C ASP A 79 14.19 7.04 9.90
N SER A 80 13.09 7.08 9.15
CA SER A 80 11.77 6.68 9.63
C SER A 80 11.78 5.20 10.05
N PRO A 81 11.14 4.78 11.15
CA PRO A 81 10.95 3.36 11.45
C PRO A 81 10.17 2.64 10.35
N MET A 82 10.47 1.35 10.15
CA MET A 82 9.69 0.50 9.25
C MET A 82 8.27 0.29 9.79
N MET A 83 7.32 0.01 8.90
CA MET A 83 5.91 -0.13 9.28
C MET A 83 5.65 -1.32 10.23
N ASP A 84 6.39 -2.42 10.06
CA ASP A 84 6.32 -3.55 11.00
C ASP A 84 6.77 -3.16 12.41
N GLU A 85 7.81 -2.33 12.55
CA GLU A 85 8.27 -1.81 13.85
C GLU A 85 7.20 -0.92 14.48
N ARG A 86 6.59 -0.03 13.68
CA ARG A 86 5.49 0.84 14.13
C ARG A 86 4.27 0.07 14.61
N ILE A 87 3.96 -1.05 13.96
CA ILE A 87 2.83 -1.91 14.36
C ILE A 87 3.13 -2.60 15.69
N VAL A 88 4.36 -3.10 15.88
CA VAL A 88 4.79 -3.75 17.12
C VAL A 88 4.78 -2.76 18.29
N ASP A 89 5.28 -1.55 18.08
CA ASP A 89 5.41 -0.51 19.11
C ASP A 89 4.13 0.33 19.32
N ALA A 90 3.08 0.04 18.55
CA ALA A 90 1.83 0.79 18.58
C ALA A 90 1.18 0.78 19.98
N LYS A 91 0.82 1.97 20.47
CA LYS A 91 0.12 2.16 21.74
C LYS A 91 -1.27 2.79 21.50
N PRO A 92 -2.23 2.60 22.43
CA PRO A 92 -3.47 3.36 22.40
C PRO A 92 -3.18 4.86 22.34
N ARG A 93 -3.93 5.58 21.52
CA ARG A 93 -3.76 7.04 21.38
C ARG A 93 -4.31 7.75 22.62
N ASP A 94 -3.58 8.76 23.09
CA ASP A 94 -4.01 9.60 24.21
C ASP A 94 -5.10 10.60 23.82
N SER A 95 -5.13 11.02 22.54
CA SER A 95 -6.15 11.94 22.03
C SER A 95 -6.55 11.63 20.58
N PRO A 96 -7.81 11.92 20.19
CA PRO A 96 -8.24 11.86 18.79
C PRO A 96 -7.55 12.94 17.95
N GLY A 97 -7.30 12.67 16.68
CA GLY A 97 -6.78 13.65 15.73
C GLY A 97 -6.45 13.02 14.37
N MET A 98 -6.35 13.85 13.34
CA MET A 98 -5.80 13.46 12.04
C MET A 98 -4.28 13.47 12.16
N THR A 99 -3.64 12.31 12.08
CA THR A 99 -2.17 12.23 12.10
C THR A 99 -1.61 11.71 10.79
N THR A 100 -0.41 12.16 10.47
CA THR A 100 0.41 11.69 9.35
C THR A 100 1.76 11.25 9.90
N VAL A 101 2.47 10.42 9.15
CA VAL A 101 3.81 9.97 9.52
C VAL A 101 4.62 9.71 8.24
N PRO A 102 5.91 10.07 8.21
CA PRO A 102 6.77 9.76 7.07
C PRO A 102 6.93 8.26 6.87
N SER A 103 7.12 7.83 5.63
CA SER A 103 7.36 6.43 5.25
C SER A 103 8.85 6.11 5.21
N ASN A 104 9.20 4.86 5.55
CA ASN A 104 10.53 4.35 5.31
C ASN A 104 10.67 3.88 3.84
N PRO A 105 11.76 4.21 3.13
CA PRO A 105 11.99 3.75 1.75
C PRO A 105 11.99 2.23 1.55
N ASP A 106 12.38 1.43 2.55
CA ASP A 106 12.36 -0.04 2.48
C ASP A 106 10.93 -0.59 2.46
N ASP A 107 10.00 0.03 3.19
CA ASP A 107 8.58 -0.34 3.12
C ASP A 107 8.02 -0.06 1.71
N ILE A 108 8.42 1.06 1.10
CA ILE A 108 8.06 1.40 -0.28
C ILE A 108 8.59 0.35 -1.26
N ARG A 109 9.86 -0.06 -1.12
CA ARG A 109 10.44 -1.11 -1.96
C ARG A 109 9.64 -2.40 -1.88
N GLU A 110 9.22 -2.78 -0.67
CA GLU A 110 8.44 -3.99 -0.47
C GLU A 110 7.07 -3.92 -1.15
N CYS A 111 6.34 -2.80 -0.99
CA CYS A 111 5.07 -2.60 -1.68
C CYS A 111 5.23 -2.64 -3.19
N VAL A 112 6.24 -1.97 -3.75
CA VAL A 112 6.49 -1.96 -5.20
C VAL A 112 6.82 -3.36 -5.72
N GLU A 113 7.64 -4.13 -5.01
CA GLU A 113 7.97 -5.51 -5.41
C GLU A 113 6.72 -6.40 -5.42
N LEU A 114 5.84 -6.26 -4.43
CA LEU A 114 4.55 -6.96 -4.40
C LEU A 114 3.65 -6.54 -5.57
N ILE A 115 3.53 -5.24 -5.84
CA ILE A 115 2.73 -4.74 -6.99
C ILE A 115 3.27 -5.31 -8.30
N LEU A 116 4.58 -5.21 -8.54
CA LEU A 116 5.22 -5.69 -9.77
C LEU A 116 5.08 -7.20 -9.94
N SER A 117 5.01 -7.98 -8.87
CA SER A 117 4.81 -9.44 -8.95
C SER A 117 3.50 -9.84 -9.67
N LEU A 118 2.48 -8.97 -9.64
CA LEU A 118 1.22 -9.17 -10.33
C LEU A 118 1.10 -8.28 -11.57
N ALA A 119 1.47 -7.01 -11.45
CA ALA A 119 1.32 -6.00 -12.50
C ALA A 119 2.18 -6.31 -13.75
N LEU A 120 3.30 -7.02 -13.59
CA LEU A 120 4.13 -7.47 -14.70
C LEU A 120 3.70 -8.81 -15.30
N ILE A 121 2.61 -9.44 -14.84
CA ILE A 121 2.07 -10.60 -15.57
C ILE A 121 1.49 -10.13 -16.91
N ASP A 122 0.72 -9.04 -16.88
CA ASP A 122 0.11 -8.40 -18.03
C ASP A 122 0.24 -6.89 -17.87
N VAL A 123 0.96 -6.22 -18.77
CA VAL A 123 1.15 -4.75 -18.76
C VAL A 123 0.13 -4.01 -19.63
N SER A 124 -0.80 -4.73 -20.26
CA SER A 124 -1.83 -4.15 -21.11
C SER A 124 -2.94 -3.46 -20.29
N GLY A 125 -3.91 -2.86 -20.97
CA GLY A 125 -4.99 -2.08 -20.37
C GLY A 125 -4.79 -0.57 -20.51
N THR A 126 -5.92 0.14 -20.58
CA THR A 126 -5.97 1.59 -20.84
C THR A 126 -5.90 2.44 -19.57
N GLN A 127 -5.93 1.81 -18.40
CA GLN A 127 -5.84 2.45 -17.08
C GLN A 127 -4.92 1.60 -16.21
N ARG A 128 -3.64 1.98 -16.14
CA ARG A 128 -2.58 1.30 -15.40
C ARG A 128 -1.98 2.21 -14.34
N ASP A 129 -2.87 2.70 -13.48
CA ASP A 129 -2.50 3.57 -12.35
C ASP A 129 -1.58 2.83 -11.36
N ASP A 130 -1.68 1.49 -11.27
CA ASP A 130 -0.76 0.62 -10.53
C ASP A 130 0.71 0.78 -11.01
N LEU A 131 0.94 0.78 -12.32
CA LEU A 131 2.27 0.99 -12.90
C LEU A 131 2.69 2.46 -12.84
N GLY A 132 1.75 3.40 -12.97
CA GLY A 132 2.00 4.83 -12.77
C GLY A 132 2.56 5.11 -11.38
N LEU A 133 1.92 4.56 -10.34
CA LEU A 133 2.36 4.70 -8.96
C LEU A 133 3.75 4.08 -8.71
N VAL A 134 4.09 2.99 -9.42
CA VAL A 134 5.45 2.44 -9.38
C VAL A 134 6.49 3.38 -10.00
N LEU A 135 6.14 4.14 -11.05
CA LEU A 135 7.04 5.16 -11.61
C LEU A 135 7.23 6.32 -10.64
N ASP A 136 6.16 6.76 -9.98
CA ASP A 136 6.23 7.81 -8.97
C ASP A 136 7.14 7.38 -7.80
N ALA A 137 6.99 6.14 -7.32
CA ALA A 137 7.85 5.55 -6.31
C ALA A 137 9.31 5.44 -6.78
N SER A 138 9.52 5.00 -8.03
CA SER A 138 10.85 4.89 -8.65
C SER A 138 11.59 6.22 -8.62
N GLN A 139 10.90 7.31 -8.93
CA GLN A 139 11.46 8.66 -8.87
C GLN A 139 11.69 9.11 -7.42
N ALA A 140 10.69 8.93 -6.55
CA ALA A 140 10.71 9.42 -5.17
C ALA A 140 11.88 8.85 -4.35
N ILE A 141 12.19 7.56 -4.50
CA ILE A 141 13.29 6.91 -3.78
C ILE A 141 14.54 6.62 -4.63
N HIS A 142 14.62 7.22 -5.82
CA HIS A 142 15.77 7.10 -6.75
C HIS A 142 16.13 5.65 -7.13
N GLU A 143 15.12 4.84 -7.45
CA GLU A 143 15.26 3.42 -7.80
C GLU A 143 14.89 3.17 -9.28
N PRO A 144 15.82 3.40 -10.24
CA PRO A 144 15.52 3.39 -11.68
C PRO A 144 15.23 1.99 -12.25
N LYS A 145 15.50 0.92 -11.49
CA LYS A 145 15.30 -0.45 -11.96
C LYS A 145 13.82 -0.71 -12.30
N TRP A 146 12.88 -0.16 -11.55
CA TRP A 146 11.45 -0.39 -11.74
C TRP A 146 10.94 0.23 -13.04
N LYS A 147 11.30 1.50 -13.29
CA LYS A 147 11.05 2.15 -14.58
C LYS A 147 11.62 1.32 -15.73
N SER A 148 12.88 0.88 -15.60
CA SER A 148 13.56 0.08 -16.63
C SER A 148 12.83 -1.25 -16.93
N GLU A 149 12.27 -1.93 -15.94
CA GLU A 149 11.51 -3.17 -16.18
C GLU A 149 10.18 -2.90 -16.92
N ILE A 150 9.50 -1.79 -16.61
CA ILE A 150 8.26 -1.39 -17.29
C ILE A 150 8.57 -0.99 -18.75
N GLU A 151 9.63 -0.21 -18.99
CA GLU A 151 10.03 0.26 -20.32
C GLU A 151 10.30 -0.88 -21.31
N LYS A 152 10.90 -2.00 -20.85
CA LYS A 152 11.16 -3.19 -21.70
C LYS A 152 9.89 -3.73 -22.35
N ARG A 153 8.74 -3.51 -21.72
CA ARG A 153 7.43 -3.97 -22.19
C ARG A 153 6.54 -2.84 -22.71
N SER A 154 7.10 -1.66 -22.97
CA SER A 154 6.40 -0.49 -23.51
C SER A 154 5.54 -0.78 -24.74
N HIS A 155 5.97 -1.71 -25.61
CA HIS A 155 5.23 -2.12 -26.80
C HIS A 155 3.91 -2.87 -26.52
N GLU A 156 3.71 -3.35 -25.29
CA GLU A 156 2.48 -4.04 -24.84
C GLU A 156 1.54 -3.10 -24.05
N ILE A 157 2.03 -1.94 -23.62
CA ILE A 157 1.29 -0.95 -22.83
C ILE A 157 0.30 -0.20 -23.70
N GLN A 158 -0.93 -0.03 -23.21
CA GLN A 158 -2.01 0.70 -23.89
C GLN A 158 -2.40 2.00 -23.18
N ASP A 159 -2.02 2.19 -21.90
CA ASP A 159 -2.26 3.44 -21.18
C ASP A 159 -1.31 4.53 -21.71
N SER A 160 -1.89 5.52 -22.39
CA SER A 160 -1.13 6.62 -22.99
C SER A 160 -0.45 7.50 -21.94
N ARG A 161 -1.04 7.66 -20.75
CA ARG A 161 -0.46 8.46 -19.66
C ARG A 161 0.81 7.80 -19.14
N LEU A 162 0.77 6.47 -19.01
CA LEU A 162 1.93 5.69 -18.60
C LEU A 162 3.05 5.76 -19.65
N LEU A 163 2.71 5.62 -20.94
CA LEU A 163 3.69 5.74 -22.02
C LEU A 163 4.34 7.13 -22.07
N GLU A 164 3.58 8.20 -21.79
CA GLU A 164 4.11 9.57 -21.68
C GLU A 164 5.06 9.69 -20.48
N ALA A 165 4.68 9.16 -19.31
CA ALA A 165 5.51 9.19 -18.10
C ALA A 165 6.84 8.42 -18.24
N LEU A 166 6.88 7.36 -19.05
CA LEU A 166 8.14 6.65 -19.32
C LEU A 166 9.14 7.50 -20.13
N GLN A 167 8.67 8.48 -20.90
CA GLN A 167 9.52 9.32 -21.77
C GLN A 167 10.16 10.51 -21.05
N SER A 168 9.68 10.88 -19.86
CA SER A 168 10.24 11.94 -19.01
C SER A 168 11.38 11.43 -18.12
#